data_AF-A0A7Y2FWX8-F1
#
_entry.id   AF-A0A7Y2FWX8-F1
#
_cell.length_a   1.000
_cell.length_b   1.000
_cell.length_c   1.000
_cell.angle_alpha   90.00
_cell.angle_beta   90.00
_cell.angle_gamma   90.00
#
_symmetry.space_group_name_H-M   'P 1'
#
loop_
_entity.id
_entity.type
_entity.pdbx_description
1 polymer ?
#
loop_
_entity_poly.entity_id
_entity_poly.type
_entity_poly.pdbx_seq_one_letter_code
_entity_poly.pdbx_strand_id
1 'polypeptide(L)'
;MFFAWSFIQYLFNFHPAKDTALIAQRSIQEVFNTAQVEHIVEEYVNLKRRGVNMIGLCPFHDEKTPSFTVSPSKNIYKCFGCGKGGGPVQFIMEHDQLSFPEAI
;
A
#
# COMPACT_ATOMS: atom_id res chain seq x y z
N MET A 1 41.74 -33.45 10.72
CA MET A 1 41.21 -33.03 9.39
C MET A 1 39.69 -32.87 9.43
N PHE A 2 39.14 -32.06 10.34
CA PHE A 2 37.68 -31.93 10.56
C PHE A 2 37.16 -30.48 10.57
N PHE A 3 37.98 -29.50 10.20
CA PHE A 3 37.62 -28.08 10.29
C PHE A 3 37.33 -27.40 8.94
N ALA A 4 37.17 -28.16 7.84
CA ALA A 4 36.90 -27.59 6.51
C ALA A 4 35.43 -27.70 6.07
N TRP A 5 34.57 -28.46 6.77
CA TRP A 5 33.18 -28.70 6.34
C TRP A 5 32.15 -27.70 6.89
N SER A 6 32.45 -26.99 8.00
CA SER A 6 31.50 -26.02 8.58
C SER A 6 31.37 -24.73 7.74
N PHE A 7 32.41 -24.33 7.03
CA PHE A 7 32.40 -23.12 6.19
C PHE A 7 31.60 -23.27 4.89
N ILE A 8 31.53 -24.50 4.35
CA ILE A 8 30.77 -24.80 3.11
C ILE A 8 29.26 -24.77 3.40
N GLN A 9 28.84 -25.19 4.59
CA GLN A 9 27.44 -25.14 5.02
C GLN A 9 26.90 -23.69 5.13
N TYR A 10 27.76 -22.72 5.45
CA TYR A 10 27.38 -21.31 5.55
C TYR A 10 27.11 -20.70 4.17
N LEU A 11 27.93 -21.05 3.18
CA LEU A 11 27.75 -20.60 1.79
C LEU A 11 26.54 -21.25 1.10
N PHE A 12 26.13 -22.46 1.52
CA PHE A 12 24.91 -23.12 1.01
C PHE A 12 23.61 -22.59 1.64
N ASN A 13 23.66 -21.96 2.81
CA ASN A 13 22.48 -21.38 3.48
C ASN A 13 22.31 -19.87 3.24
N PHE A 14 23.32 -19.20 2.67
CA PHE A 14 23.22 -17.81 2.27
C PHE A 14 22.44 -17.71 0.95
N HIS A 15 21.12 -17.57 1.04
CA HIS A 15 20.25 -17.41 -0.12
C HIS A 15 19.92 -15.92 -0.30
N PRO A 16 20.66 -15.18 -1.15
CA PRO A 16 20.55 -13.72 -1.24
C PRO A 16 19.13 -13.24 -1.54
N ALA A 17 18.30 -14.03 -2.24
CA ALA A 17 16.92 -13.66 -2.52
C ALA A 17 15.99 -13.66 -1.28
N LYS A 18 16.27 -14.48 -0.25
CA LYS A 18 15.43 -14.54 0.96
C LYS A 18 15.69 -13.37 1.90
N ASP A 19 16.96 -12.98 2.02
CA ASP A 19 17.35 -11.87 2.90
C ASP A 19 16.95 -10.52 2.27
N THR A 20 17.06 -10.39 0.94
CA THR A 20 16.54 -9.22 0.21
C THR A 20 15.01 -9.10 0.34
N ALA A 21 14.28 -10.22 0.28
CA ALA A 21 12.83 -10.23 0.46
C ALA A 21 12.39 -9.79 1.88
N LEU A 22 13.14 -10.17 2.93
CA LEU A 22 12.85 -9.77 4.31
C LEU A 22 13.19 -8.29 4.58
N ILE A 23 14.29 -7.79 4.01
CA ILE A 23 14.67 -6.37 4.11
C ILE A 23 13.66 -5.50 3.32
N ALA A 24 13.23 -5.95 2.15
CA ALA A 24 12.21 -5.27 1.36
C ALA A 24 10.86 -5.20 2.11
N GLN A 25 10.34 -6.31 2.64
CA GLN A 25 9.05 -6.33 3.33
C GLN A 25 9.01 -5.41 4.56
N ARG A 26 10.08 -5.37 5.35
CA ARG A 26 10.16 -4.51 6.54
C ARG A 26 10.22 -3.02 6.18
N SER A 27 11.02 -2.69 5.17
CA SER A 27 11.16 -1.31 4.68
C SER A 27 9.87 -0.81 4.01
N ILE A 28 9.22 -1.68 3.24
CA ILE A 28 7.91 -1.43 2.61
C ILE A 28 6.85 -1.17 3.68
N GLN A 29 6.81 -1.98 4.74
CA GLN A 29 5.87 -1.78 5.85
C GLN A 29 6.13 -0.46 6.58
N GLU A 30 7.40 -0.04 6.73
CA GLU A 30 7.75 1.25 7.34
C GLU A 30 7.32 2.45 6.48
N VAL A 31 7.52 2.38 5.16
CA VAL A 31 6.99 3.38 4.21
C VAL A 31 5.45 3.42 4.28
N PHE A 32 4.80 2.26 4.38
CA PHE A 32 3.35 2.18 4.52
C PHE A 32 2.82 2.67 5.87
N ASN A 33 3.59 2.54 6.94
CA ASN A 33 3.22 3.06 8.27
C ASN A 33 3.23 4.60 8.31
N THR A 34 3.96 5.26 7.41
CA THR A 34 4.02 6.72 7.33
C THR A 34 3.08 7.31 6.26
N ALA A 35 2.64 6.49 5.31
CA ALA A 35 1.74 6.89 4.24
C ALA A 35 0.38 7.41 4.78
N GLN A 36 0.00 8.61 4.34
CA GLN A 36 -1.31 9.20 4.61
C GLN A 36 -2.22 9.03 3.41
N VAL A 37 -3.40 8.45 3.62
CA VAL A 37 -4.39 8.20 2.57
C VAL A 37 -4.91 9.50 1.95
N GLU A 38 -4.96 10.61 2.71
CA GLU A 38 -5.36 11.93 2.19
C GLU A 38 -4.44 12.34 1.04
N HIS A 39 -3.13 12.39 1.30
CA HIS A 39 -2.15 12.81 0.31
C HIS A 39 -2.13 11.90 -0.93
N ILE A 40 -2.17 10.59 -0.73
CA ILE A 40 -2.17 9.64 -1.84
C ILE A 40 -3.43 9.81 -2.69
N VAL A 41 -4.61 9.90 -2.08
CA VAL A 41 -5.87 10.00 -2.84
C VAL A 41 -5.99 11.33 -3.57
N GLU A 42 -5.49 12.43 -2.98
CA GLU A 42 -5.57 13.77 -3.60
C GLU A 42 -4.83 13.87 -4.94
N GLU A 43 -3.88 12.96 -5.22
CA GLU A 43 -3.22 12.86 -6.53
C GLU A 43 -4.15 12.35 -7.64
N TYR A 44 -5.21 11.61 -7.29
CA TYR A 44 -6.11 10.92 -8.25
C TYR A 44 -7.54 11.43 -8.21
N VAL A 45 -8.00 11.92 -7.05
CA VAL A 45 -9.39 12.30 -6.81
C VAL A 45 -9.45 13.73 -6.31
N ASN A 46 -10.26 14.55 -6.96
CA ASN A 46 -10.58 15.89 -6.46
C ASN A 46 -11.49 15.78 -5.24
N LEU A 47 -10.89 15.93 -4.05
CA LEU A 47 -11.57 15.85 -2.77
C LEU A 47 -12.02 17.24 -2.28
N LYS A 48 -13.20 17.29 -1.67
CA LYS A 48 -13.73 18.47 -0.97
C LYS A 48 -13.93 18.15 0.51
N ARG A 49 -13.52 19.07 1.40
CA ARG A 49 -13.74 18.90 2.84
C ARG A 49 -15.23 18.89 3.19
N ARG A 50 -15.65 17.95 4.04
CA ARG A 50 -17.00 17.83 4.59
C ARG A 50 -16.91 17.42 6.06
N GLY A 51 -16.90 18.42 6.94
CA GLY A 51 -16.61 18.23 8.36
C GLY A 51 -15.18 17.75 8.55
N VAL A 52 -14.99 16.64 9.28
CA VAL A 52 -13.67 16.04 9.55
C VAL A 52 -13.17 15.12 8.44
N ASN A 53 -14.03 14.81 7.46
CA ASN A 53 -13.72 13.92 6.35
C ASN A 53 -13.65 14.73 5.04
N MET A 54 -13.29 14.05 3.97
CA MET A 54 -13.23 14.59 2.62
C MET A 54 -14.07 13.71 1.70
N ILE A 55 -14.69 14.31 0.68
CA ILE A 55 -15.60 13.60 -0.23
C ILE A 55 -15.29 13.94 -1.69
N GLY A 56 -15.40 12.95 -2.57
CA GLY A 56 -15.18 13.09 -4.01
C GLY A 56 -15.93 12.02 -4.82
N LEU A 57 -15.76 12.05 -6.14
CA LEU A 57 -16.21 10.96 -7.01
C LEU A 57 -15.29 9.76 -6.85
N CYS A 58 -15.86 8.56 -6.86
CA CYS A 58 -15.10 7.34 -6.71
C CYS A 58 -14.25 7.06 -7.96
N PRO A 59 -12.96 6.78 -7.82
CA PRO A 59 -12.10 6.44 -8.95
C PRO A 59 -12.30 4.99 -9.44
N PHE A 60 -13.08 4.19 -8.70
CA PHE A 60 -13.21 2.75 -8.95
C PHE A 60 -14.50 2.33 -9.66
N HIS A 61 -15.44 3.26 -9.86
CA HIS A 61 -16.65 3.02 -10.64
C HIS A 61 -17.18 4.34 -11.18
N ASP A 62 -17.89 4.31 -12.30
CA ASP A 62 -18.46 5.50 -12.91
C ASP A 62 -19.70 5.95 -12.10
N GLU A 63 -19.63 7.18 -11.57
CA GLU A 63 -20.72 7.80 -10.81
C GLU A 63 -20.80 9.31 -11.05
N LYS A 64 -22.00 9.87 -10.90
CA LYS A 64 -22.24 11.33 -11.01
C LYS A 64 -22.38 12.05 -9.68
N THR A 65 -22.65 11.29 -8.61
CA THR A 65 -22.85 11.83 -7.26
C THR A 65 -21.69 11.36 -6.38
N PRO A 66 -20.98 12.24 -5.67
CA PRO A 66 -19.86 11.84 -4.80
C PRO A 66 -20.27 10.80 -3.75
N SER A 67 -19.68 9.60 -3.82
CA SER A 67 -19.86 8.57 -2.79
C SER A 67 -18.54 8.12 -2.14
N PHE A 68 -17.40 8.65 -2.61
CA PHE A 68 -16.08 8.35 -2.09
C PHE A 68 -15.71 9.27 -0.94
N THR A 69 -15.41 8.70 0.23
CA THR A 69 -15.06 9.43 1.45
C THR A 69 -13.68 9.04 1.95
N VAL A 70 -12.87 10.04 2.30
CA VAL A 70 -11.58 9.87 2.97
C VAL A 70 -11.67 10.41 4.39
N SER A 71 -11.13 9.66 5.35
CA SER A 71 -11.03 10.05 6.75
C SER A 71 -9.56 10.16 7.15
N PRO A 72 -8.98 11.38 7.15
CA PRO A 72 -7.58 11.58 7.50
C PRO A 72 -7.23 11.08 8.91
N SER A 73 -8.10 11.37 9.89
CA SER A 73 -7.90 10.97 11.29
C SER A 73 -7.87 9.45 11.49
N LYS A 74 -8.57 8.71 10.64
CA LYS A 74 -8.59 7.24 10.66
C LYS A 74 -7.62 6.62 9.66
N ASN A 75 -6.99 7.43 8.82
CA ASN A 75 -6.14 7.02 7.70
C ASN A 75 -6.79 5.95 6.78
N ILE A 76 -8.08 6.11 6.47
CA ILE A 76 -8.85 5.19 5.59
C ILE A 76 -9.67 5.92 4.54
N TYR A 77 -10.05 5.20 3.49
CA TYR A 77 -11.07 5.59 2.52
C TYR A 77 -12.24 4.60 2.48
N LYS A 78 -13.40 5.05 2.02
CA LYS A 78 -14.57 4.23 1.75
C LYS A 78 -15.41 4.84 0.64
N CYS A 79 -15.74 4.05 -0.36
CA CYS A 79 -16.80 4.33 -1.30
C CYS A 79 -18.12 3.71 -0.82
N PHE A 80 -19.15 4.53 -0.68
CA PHE A 80 -20.49 4.05 -0.30
C PHE A 80 -21.33 3.61 -1.51
N GLY A 81 -20.93 3.96 -2.74
CA GLY A 81 -21.59 3.49 -3.98
C GLY A 81 -21.19 2.06 -4.36
N CYS A 82 -19.89 1.78 -4.44
CA CYS A 82 -19.38 0.47 -4.88
C CYS A 82 -18.82 -0.42 -3.75
N GLY A 83 -18.74 0.10 -2.53
CA GLY A 83 -18.31 -0.69 -1.36
C GLY A 83 -16.80 -0.85 -1.18
N LYS A 84 -15.96 -0.42 -2.14
CA LYS A 84 -14.50 -0.40 -1.99
C LYS A 84 -14.07 0.48 -0.81
N GLY A 85 -13.02 0.08 -0.11
CA GLY A 85 -12.56 0.77 1.08
C GLY A 85 -11.29 0.13 1.61
N GLY A 86 -10.48 0.93 2.30
CA GLY A 86 -9.19 0.47 2.79
C GLY A 86 -8.29 1.59 3.28
N GLY A 87 -7.02 1.26 3.47
CA GLY A 87 -5.94 2.20 3.76
C GLY A 87 -5.20 2.67 2.50
N PRO A 88 -4.11 3.46 2.67
CA PRO A 88 -3.34 4.02 1.56
C PRO A 88 -2.79 2.98 0.58
N VAL A 89 -2.27 1.87 1.10
CA VAL A 89 -1.71 0.78 0.27
C VAL A 89 -2.78 0.11 -0.58
N GLN A 90 -3.92 -0.21 0.04
CA GLN A 90 -5.05 -0.83 -0.64
C GLN A 90 -5.60 0.07 -1.73
N PHE A 91 -5.60 1.39 -1.52
CA PHE A 91 -5.98 2.35 -2.55
C PHE A 91 -5.09 2.22 -3.79
N ILE A 92 -3.75 2.28 -3.62
CA ILE A 92 -2.79 2.19 -4.74
C ILE A 92 -2.92 0.85 -5.47
N MET A 93 -2.96 -0.26 -4.73
CA MET A 93 -3.08 -1.60 -5.32
C MET A 93 -4.36 -1.74 -6.16
N GLU A 94 -5.48 -1.20 -5.67
CA GLU A 94 -6.75 -1.26 -6.39
C GLU A 94 -6.87 -0.24 -7.53
N HIS A 95 -6.23 0.93 -7.39
CA HIS A 95 -6.31 2.02 -8.35
C HIS A 95 -5.44 1.76 -9.57
N ASP A 96 -4.17 1.43 -9.36
CA ASP A 96 -3.22 1.25 -10.45
C ASP A 96 -3.31 -0.15 -11.07
N GLN A 97 -4.22 -1.01 -10.59
CA GLN A 97 -4.35 -2.42 -10.98
C GLN A 97 -3.02 -3.19 -10.86
N LEU A 98 -2.09 -2.67 -10.05
CA LEU A 98 -0.78 -3.26 -9.86
C LEU A 98 -0.93 -4.49 -8.99
N SER A 99 -0.73 -5.66 -9.57
CA SER A 99 -0.23 -6.80 -8.81
C SER A 99 1.18 -6.44 -8.35
N PHE A 100 1.37 -6.14 -7.07
CA PHE A 100 2.70 -5.98 -6.47
C PHE A 100 3.54 -7.23 -6.85
N PRO A 101 4.56 -7.12 -7.74
CA PRO A 101 5.72 -6.26 -7.59
C PRO A 101 6.32 -5.73 -8.93
N GLU A 102 5.70 -4.72 -9.57
CA GLU A 102 6.34 -4.03 -10.72
C GLU A 102 6.94 -2.66 -10.36
N ALA A 103 6.83 -2.24 -9.09
CA ALA A 103 7.34 -0.97 -8.60
C ALA A 103 8.66 -1.10 -7.80
N ILE A 104 9.48 -2.12 -8.09
CA ILE A 104 10.84 -2.28 -7.54
C ILE A 104 11.83 -2.46 -8.69
#